data_AF-A0A6M3KZ96-F1
#
_entry.id   AF-A0A6M3KZ96-F1
#
_cell.length_a   1.000
_cell.length_b   1.000
_cell.length_c   1.000
_cell.angle_alpha   90.00
_cell.angle_beta   90.00
_cell.angle_gamma   90.00
#
_symmetry.space_group_name_H-M   'P 1'
#
loop_
_entity.id
_entity.type
_entity.pdbx_description
1 polymer ?
#
loop_
_entity_poly.entity_id
_entity_poly.type
_entity_poly.pdbx_seq_one_letter_code
_entity_poly.pdbx_strand_id
1 'polypeptide(L)'
;MAKKKPRAMIGDVSVWCVHDEIVACMALKPNPKNPNTHPTSQIEILGKIIQKQGWRAPITVSKRSGLIVKGHGRLEAALKVGITKAPIDYQDYESEAAEHADMVADNRLAELAETDITKMEVLLSELSDFDIDMELTGFNADDFQKITLKDQKDVNFENEINYEDDLTQIVLYCADIHLEGIKKKINAIKTEYPGLVVRVKNA
;
A
#
# COMPACT_ATOMS: atom_id res chain seq x y z
N MET A 1 -18.72 -4.72 23.80
CA MET A 1 -19.00 -5.18 22.41
C MET A 1 -18.82 -6.69 22.34
N ALA A 2 -19.69 -7.43 21.65
CA ALA A 2 -19.51 -8.87 21.46
C ALA A 2 -18.21 -9.15 20.70
N LYS A 3 -17.40 -10.12 21.16
CA LYS A 3 -16.20 -10.55 20.43
C LYS A 3 -16.64 -11.07 19.06
N LYS A 4 -16.22 -10.39 17.99
CA LYS A 4 -16.45 -10.87 16.61
C LYS A 4 -15.75 -12.21 16.44
N LYS A 5 -16.44 -13.20 15.90
CA LYS A 5 -15.91 -14.53 15.59
C LYS A 5 -15.67 -14.65 14.09
N PRO A 6 -14.63 -15.37 13.65
CA PRO A 6 -14.44 -15.66 12.23
C PRO A 6 -15.60 -16.52 11.72
N ARG A 7 -15.89 -16.43 10.43
CA ARG A 7 -16.95 -17.21 9.75
C ARG A 7 -16.58 -18.69 9.66
N ALA A 8 -15.28 -18.97 9.52
CA ALA A 8 -14.73 -20.32 9.50
C ALA A 8 -13.25 -20.29 9.90
N MET A 9 -12.65 -21.47 10.02
CA MET A 9 -11.22 -21.67 10.31
C MET A 9 -10.62 -22.64 9.29
N ILE A 10 -9.40 -22.38 8.84
CA ILE A 10 -8.58 -23.27 8.00
C ILE A 10 -7.30 -23.56 8.79
N GLY A 11 -7.30 -24.68 9.51
CA GLY A 11 -6.30 -24.89 10.57
C GLY A 11 -6.39 -23.75 11.58
N ASP A 12 -5.26 -23.07 11.82
CA ASP A 12 -5.19 -21.91 12.72
C ASP A 12 -5.49 -20.57 12.02
N VAL A 13 -5.74 -20.59 10.70
CA VAL A 13 -6.00 -19.38 9.93
C VAL A 13 -7.49 -19.05 9.94
N SER A 14 -7.83 -17.87 10.43
CA SER A 14 -9.22 -17.38 10.46
C SER A 14 -9.75 -17.04 9.07
N VAL A 15 -11.03 -17.29 8.81
CA VAL A 15 -11.73 -16.84 7.60
C VAL A 15 -12.79 -15.82 7.98
N TRP A 16 -12.60 -14.57 7.54
CA TRP A 16 -13.49 -13.45 7.85
C TRP A 16 -14.38 -13.05 6.68
N CYS A 17 -13.93 -13.31 5.45
CA CYS A 17 -14.70 -13.02 4.25
C CYS A 17 -15.97 -13.86 4.13
N VAL A 18 -16.98 -13.27 3.51
CA VAL A 18 -18.07 -14.05 2.90
C VAL A 18 -17.46 -14.92 1.80
N HIS A 19 -17.91 -16.16 1.73
CA HIS A 19 -17.48 -17.17 0.78
C HIS A 19 -18.60 -18.22 0.66
N ASP A 20 -18.60 -18.95 -0.45
CA ASP A 20 -19.55 -20.03 -0.69
C ASP A 20 -19.05 -21.35 -0.09
N GLU A 21 -17.77 -21.66 -0.28
CA GLU A 21 -17.17 -22.92 0.16
C GLU A 21 -15.70 -22.73 0.59
N ILE A 22 -15.18 -23.69 1.36
CA ILE A 22 -13.75 -23.84 1.62
C ILE A 22 -13.28 -25.14 0.98
N VAL A 23 -12.43 -25.03 -0.04
CA VAL A 23 -11.97 -26.17 -0.85
C VAL A 23 -10.46 -26.36 -0.74
N ALA A 24 -9.97 -27.53 -1.12
CA ALA A 24 -8.53 -27.80 -1.19
C ALA A 24 -7.87 -26.90 -2.25
N CYS A 25 -6.74 -26.25 -1.90
CA CYS A 25 -5.99 -25.41 -2.83
C CYS A 25 -5.59 -26.16 -4.10
N MET A 26 -5.26 -27.45 -3.97
CA MET A 26 -4.90 -28.31 -5.11
C MET A 26 -6.05 -28.63 -6.06
N ALA A 27 -7.31 -28.42 -5.64
CA ALA A 27 -8.47 -28.60 -6.50
C ALA A 27 -8.75 -27.36 -7.36
N LEU A 28 -8.15 -26.21 -7.03
CA LEU A 28 -8.33 -24.97 -7.76
C LEU A 28 -7.49 -24.97 -9.04
N LYS A 29 -8.09 -24.46 -10.12
CA LYS A 29 -7.49 -24.44 -11.45
C LYS A 29 -7.19 -23.00 -11.86
N PRO A 30 -5.92 -22.56 -11.83
CA PRO A 30 -5.55 -21.25 -12.35
C PRO A 30 -5.97 -21.11 -13.81
N ASN A 31 -6.53 -19.95 -14.19
CA ASN A 31 -6.82 -19.68 -15.59
C ASN A 31 -5.49 -19.52 -16.37
N PRO A 32 -5.21 -20.37 -17.39
CA PRO A 32 -3.95 -20.32 -18.14
C PRO A 32 -3.81 -19.07 -19.02
N LYS A 33 -4.91 -18.32 -19.24
CA LYS A 33 -4.91 -17.06 -20.00
C LYS A 33 -4.69 -15.84 -19.10
N ASN A 34 -4.50 -15.99 -17.79
CA ASN A 34 -4.17 -14.85 -16.93
C ASN A 34 -2.78 -14.31 -17.31
N PRO A 35 -2.68 -13.06 -17.80
CA PRO A 35 -1.38 -12.50 -18.21
C PRO A 35 -0.53 -12.06 -17.01
N ASN A 36 -1.12 -11.97 -15.81
CA ASN A 36 -0.44 -11.41 -14.64
C ASN A 36 0.39 -12.46 -13.93
N THR A 37 1.60 -12.06 -13.53
CA THR A 37 2.50 -12.85 -12.70
C THR A 37 2.87 -12.05 -11.46
N HIS A 38 3.12 -12.75 -10.36
CA HIS A 38 3.40 -12.12 -9.06
C HIS A 38 4.87 -12.38 -8.68
N PRO A 39 5.65 -11.32 -8.37
CA PRO A 39 6.98 -11.49 -7.83
C PRO A 39 6.96 -12.30 -6.52
N THR A 40 7.99 -13.10 -6.27
CA THR A 40 8.10 -13.93 -5.07
C THR A 40 7.95 -13.10 -3.77
N SER A 41 8.51 -11.90 -3.73
CA SER A 41 8.39 -10.99 -2.58
C SER A 41 6.93 -10.60 -2.29
N GLN A 42 6.14 -10.35 -3.33
CA GLN A 42 4.71 -10.05 -3.19
C GLN A 42 3.95 -11.25 -2.61
N ILE A 43 4.25 -12.46 -3.11
CA ILE A 43 3.62 -13.71 -2.64
C ILE A 43 3.96 -13.99 -1.17
N GLU A 44 5.19 -13.74 -0.75
CA GLU A 44 5.62 -13.93 0.63
C GLU A 44 4.94 -12.96 1.60
N ILE A 45 4.85 -11.68 1.24
CA ILE A 45 4.12 -10.67 2.03
C ILE A 45 2.64 -11.05 2.14
N LEU A 46 2.01 -11.41 1.02
CA LEU A 46 0.59 -11.81 1.02
C LEU A 46 0.35 -13.06 1.87
N GLY A 47 1.27 -14.03 1.85
CA GLY A 47 1.20 -15.23 2.67
C GLY A 47 1.24 -14.91 4.17
N LYS A 48 2.17 -14.03 4.59
CA LYS A 48 2.26 -13.53 5.96
C LYS A 48 0.96 -12.84 6.39
N ILE A 49 0.40 -11.98 5.53
CA ILE A 49 -0.86 -11.28 5.80
C ILE A 49 -1.99 -12.28 6.03
N ILE A 50 -2.14 -13.28 5.14
CA ILE A 50 -3.17 -14.30 5.29
C ILE A 50 -3.00 -15.09 6.60
N GLN A 51 -1.77 -15.48 6.96
CA GLN A 51 -1.53 -16.20 8.22
C GLN A 51 -1.87 -15.37 9.46
N LYS A 52 -1.50 -14.07 9.47
CA LYS A 52 -1.65 -13.20 10.64
C LYS A 52 -3.05 -12.61 10.78
N GLN A 53 -3.64 -12.16 9.68
CA GLN A 53 -4.94 -11.46 9.69
C GLN A 53 -6.11 -12.35 9.25
N GLY A 54 -5.83 -13.54 8.74
CA GLY A 54 -6.82 -14.43 8.15
C GLY A 54 -7.25 -14.02 6.75
N TRP A 55 -8.13 -14.83 6.15
CA TRP A 55 -8.71 -14.54 4.85
C TRP A 55 -9.71 -13.38 4.94
N ARG A 56 -9.38 -12.28 4.27
CA ARG A 56 -10.25 -11.08 4.14
C ARG A 56 -10.97 -10.98 2.80
N ALA A 57 -10.53 -11.76 1.80
CA ALA A 57 -11.21 -11.92 0.52
C ALA A 57 -11.07 -13.38 0.04
N PRO A 58 -12.12 -13.98 -0.54
CA PRO A 58 -12.05 -15.32 -1.12
C PRO A 58 -11.32 -15.31 -2.47
N ILE A 59 -11.09 -16.50 -3.02
CA ILE A 59 -10.66 -16.68 -4.42
C ILE A 59 -11.92 -16.81 -5.28
N THR A 60 -12.02 -16.02 -6.34
CA THR A 60 -13.18 -16.05 -7.24
C THR A 60 -12.99 -17.13 -8.30
N VAL A 61 -13.95 -18.04 -8.40
CA VAL A 61 -13.96 -19.15 -9.37
C VAL A 61 -15.19 -19.03 -10.26
N SER A 62 -14.99 -19.14 -11.56
CA SER A 62 -16.10 -19.16 -12.52
C SER A 62 -16.85 -20.49 -12.43
N LYS A 63 -18.18 -20.44 -12.26
CA LYS A 63 -19.04 -21.64 -12.38
C LYS A 63 -19.09 -22.18 -13.80
N ARG A 64 -18.85 -21.33 -14.81
CA ARG A 64 -18.85 -21.72 -16.23
C ARG A 64 -17.62 -22.57 -16.59
N SER A 65 -16.42 -22.08 -16.27
CA SER A 65 -15.16 -22.73 -16.67
C SER A 65 -14.52 -23.58 -15.56
N GLY A 66 -14.90 -23.36 -14.30
CA GLY A 66 -14.23 -23.93 -13.14
C GLY A 66 -12.83 -23.36 -12.90
N LEU A 67 -12.48 -22.26 -13.57
CA LEU A 67 -11.17 -21.61 -13.48
C LEU A 67 -11.21 -20.43 -12.50
N ILE A 68 -10.06 -20.14 -11.90
CA ILE A 68 -9.87 -18.94 -11.08
C ILE A 68 -9.93 -17.71 -11.99
N VAL A 69 -10.80 -16.77 -11.64
CA VAL A 69 -10.91 -15.47 -12.31
C VAL A 69 -10.15 -14.40 -11.53
N LYS A 70 -10.22 -14.41 -10.18
CA LYS A 70 -9.54 -13.47 -9.30
C LYS A 70 -8.89 -14.17 -8.13
N GLY A 71 -7.75 -13.66 -7.69
CA GLY A 71 -7.05 -14.16 -6.51
C GLY A 71 -5.98 -15.24 -6.78
N HIS A 72 -5.41 -15.30 -7.98
CA HIS A 72 -4.25 -16.18 -8.28
C HIS A 72 -3.10 -16.00 -7.28
N GLY A 73 -2.72 -14.75 -7.00
CA GLY A 73 -1.70 -14.46 -5.99
C GLY A 73 -2.07 -14.95 -4.58
N ARG A 74 -3.37 -14.97 -4.21
CA ARG A 74 -3.82 -15.53 -2.91
C ARG A 74 -3.65 -17.05 -2.86
N LEU A 75 -3.94 -17.74 -3.97
CA LEU A 75 -3.69 -19.18 -4.08
C LEU A 75 -2.19 -19.48 -3.96
N GLU A 76 -1.36 -18.78 -4.73
CA GLU A 76 0.10 -18.93 -4.70
C GLU A 76 0.66 -18.66 -3.29
N ALA A 77 0.22 -17.59 -2.65
CA ALA A 77 0.60 -17.23 -1.29
C ALA A 77 0.18 -18.30 -0.27
N ALA A 78 -1.06 -18.79 -0.35
CA ALA A 78 -1.55 -19.85 0.53
C ALA A 78 -0.71 -21.12 0.40
N LEU A 79 -0.45 -21.57 -0.84
CA LEU A 79 0.40 -22.74 -1.10
C LEU A 79 1.83 -22.53 -0.58
N LYS A 80 2.41 -21.36 -0.83
CA LYS A 80 3.77 -21.00 -0.40
C LYS A 80 3.95 -21.09 1.11
N VAL A 81 2.93 -20.74 1.89
CA VAL A 81 2.97 -20.76 3.37
C VAL A 81 2.31 -21.99 3.99
N GLY A 82 2.03 -23.03 3.18
CA GLY A 82 1.54 -24.33 3.64
C GLY A 82 0.05 -24.39 3.98
N ILE A 83 -0.74 -23.39 3.59
CA ILE A 83 -2.20 -23.40 3.74
C ILE A 83 -2.81 -24.27 2.64
N THR A 84 -3.45 -25.37 3.03
CA THR A 84 -3.92 -26.42 2.11
C THR A 84 -5.35 -26.24 1.62
N LYS A 85 -6.12 -25.30 2.19
CA LYS A 85 -7.48 -24.97 1.78
C LYS A 85 -7.67 -23.46 1.64
N ALA A 86 -8.59 -23.04 0.80
CA ALA A 86 -8.91 -21.64 0.60
C ALA A 86 -10.43 -21.42 0.54
N PRO A 87 -10.94 -20.29 1.08
CA PRO A 87 -12.32 -19.88 0.86
C PRO A 87 -12.50 -19.40 -0.58
N ILE A 88 -13.60 -19.80 -1.19
CA ILE A 88 -13.93 -19.48 -2.57
C ILE A 88 -15.29 -18.82 -2.70
N ASP A 89 -15.40 -18.01 -3.74
CA ASP A 89 -16.63 -17.33 -4.16
C ASP A 89 -16.90 -17.70 -5.62
N TYR A 90 -18.03 -18.35 -5.86
CA TYR A 90 -18.39 -18.86 -7.17
C TYR A 90 -19.23 -17.83 -7.93
N GLN A 91 -18.71 -17.36 -9.06
CA GLN A 91 -19.37 -16.36 -9.88
C GLN A 91 -19.86 -16.94 -11.21
N ASP A 92 -21.02 -16.45 -11.64
CA ASP A 92 -21.65 -16.79 -12.91
C ASP A 92 -21.25 -15.75 -13.97
N TYR A 93 -20.88 -16.22 -15.16
CA TYR A 93 -20.55 -15.37 -16.30
C TYR A 93 -21.36 -15.78 -17.52
N GLU A 94 -21.92 -14.81 -18.22
CA GLU A 94 -22.74 -15.04 -19.42
C GLU A 94 -21.92 -15.60 -20.61
N SER A 95 -20.61 -15.35 -20.65
CA SER A 95 -19.74 -15.78 -21.75
C SER A 95 -18.27 -15.89 -21.33
N GLU A 96 -17.44 -16.53 -22.17
CA GLU A 96 -15.98 -16.52 -22.02
C GLU A 96 -15.41 -15.11 -22.05
N ALA A 97 -15.98 -14.25 -22.91
CA ALA A 97 -15.54 -12.86 -23.05
C ALA A 97 -15.81 -12.07 -21.76
N ALA A 98 -16.98 -12.24 -21.13
CA ALA A 98 -17.30 -11.60 -19.86
C ALA A 98 -16.38 -12.07 -18.72
N GLU A 99 -16.11 -13.38 -18.63
CA GLU A 99 -15.18 -13.95 -17.65
C GLU A 99 -13.76 -13.39 -17.81
N HIS A 100 -13.24 -13.34 -19.03
CA HIS A 100 -11.91 -12.79 -19.28
C HIS A 100 -11.86 -11.28 -19.11
N ALA A 101 -12.92 -10.56 -19.46
CA ALA A 101 -13.00 -9.12 -19.21
C ALA A 101 -12.90 -8.83 -17.70
N ASP A 102 -13.58 -9.61 -16.85
CA ASP A 102 -13.51 -9.47 -15.40
C ASP A 102 -12.12 -9.81 -14.84
N MET A 103 -11.48 -10.88 -15.35
CA MET A 103 -10.10 -11.24 -15.01
C MET A 103 -9.10 -10.12 -15.33
N VAL A 104 -9.25 -9.47 -16.48
CA VAL A 104 -8.39 -8.35 -16.89
C VAL A 104 -8.70 -7.08 -16.10
N ALA A 105 -9.98 -6.79 -15.88
CA ALA A 105 -10.41 -5.58 -15.18
C ALA A 105 -9.95 -5.54 -13.73
N ASP A 106 -9.94 -6.68 -13.01
CA ASP A 106 -9.52 -6.75 -11.60
C ASP A 106 -8.14 -6.12 -11.38
N ASN A 107 -7.17 -6.50 -12.22
CA ASN A 107 -5.81 -5.98 -12.13
C ASN A 107 -5.70 -4.57 -12.71
N ARG A 108 -6.35 -4.33 -13.86
CA ARG A 108 -6.26 -3.02 -14.53
C ARG A 108 -6.84 -1.90 -13.68
N LEU A 109 -7.93 -2.14 -12.97
CA LEU A 109 -8.53 -1.15 -12.08
C LEU A 109 -7.62 -0.81 -10.90
N ALA A 110 -6.90 -1.79 -10.35
CA ALA A 110 -5.90 -1.55 -9.31
C ALA A 110 -4.72 -0.71 -9.82
N GLU A 111 -4.24 -0.95 -11.05
CA GLU A 111 -3.18 -0.16 -11.68
C GLU A 111 -3.58 1.28 -12.01
N LEU A 112 -4.86 1.50 -12.31
CA LEU A 112 -5.41 2.81 -12.63
C LEU A 112 -5.67 3.67 -11.38
N ALA A 113 -5.60 3.09 -10.18
CA ALA A 113 -5.84 3.83 -8.95
C ALA A 113 -4.70 4.82 -8.67
N GLU A 114 -5.06 6.08 -8.46
CA GLU A 114 -4.13 7.10 -7.98
C GLU A 114 -4.10 7.10 -6.45
N THR A 115 -2.89 7.23 -5.89
CA THR A 115 -2.69 7.28 -4.44
C THR A 115 -2.44 8.71 -4.00
N ASP A 116 -3.27 9.19 -3.07
CA ASP A 116 -3.02 10.43 -2.32
C ASP A 116 -1.95 10.16 -1.27
N ILE A 117 -0.73 10.60 -1.54
CA ILE A 117 0.47 10.32 -0.72
C ILE A 117 0.33 10.93 0.67
N THR A 118 -0.15 12.17 0.78
CA THR A 118 -0.35 12.84 2.07
C THR A 118 -1.35 12.07 2.94
N LYS A 119 -2.48 11.62 2.37
CA LYS A 119 -3.42 10.77 3.12
C LYS A 119 -2.81 9.41 3.51
N MET A 120 -1.97 8.84 2.66
CA MET A 120 -1.27 7.59 2.96
C MET A 120 -0.30 7.77 4.13
N GLU A 121 0.48 8.86 4.16
CA GLU A 121 1.39 9.17 5.25
C GLU A 121 0.68 9.30 6.59
N VAL A 122 -0.41 10.07 6.63
CA VAL A 122 -1.23 10.23 7.84
C VAL A 122 -1.71 8.86 8.33
N LEU A 123 -2.27 8.04 7.44
CA LEU A 123 -2.75 6.71 7.81
C LEU A 123 -1.63 5.80 8.32
N LEU A 124 -0.47 5.81 7.67
CA LEU A 124 0.67 4.99 8.07
C LEU A 124 1.26 5.46 9.42
N SER A 125 1.28 6.77 9.67
CA SER A 125 1.67 7.35 10.97
C SER A 125 0.68 6.94 12.06
N GLU A 126 -0.62 7.06 11.82
CA GLU A 126 -1.65 6.64 12.77
C GLU A 126 -1.52 5.14 13.08
N LEU A 127 -1.26 4.30 12.08
CA LEU A 127 -1.05 2.86 12.28
C LEU A 127 0.18 2.56 13.15
N SER A 128 1.23 3.38 13.06
CA SER A 128 2.46 3.22 13.86
C SER A 128 2.27 3.48 15.35
N ASP A 129 1.19 4.19 15.74
CA ASP A 129 0.82 4.40 17.14
C ASP A 129 0.18 3.15 17.78
N PHE A 130 -0.21 2.16 16.97
CA PHE A 130 -0.77 0.89 17.43
C PHE A 130 0.30 -0.20 17.46
N ASP A 131 0.13 -1.16 18.38
CA ASP A 131 0.95 -2.39 18.44
C ASP A 131 0.53 -3.38 17.32
N ILE A 132 0.84 -3.01 16.08
CA ILE A 132 0.59 -3.80 14.88
C ILE A 132 1.88 -3.99 14.07
N ASP A 133 2.03 -5.18 13.49
CA ASP A 133 3.08 -5.45 12.53
C ASP A 133 2.83 -4.66 11.23
N MET A 134 3.66 -3.64 10.98
CA MET A 134 3.52 -2.76 9.82
C MET A 134 3.73 -3.49 8.49
N GLU A 135 4.41 -4.65 8.46
CA GLU A 135 4.51 -5.46 7.24
C GLU A 135 3.13 -5.94 6.76
N LEU A 136 2.11 -5.96 7.64
CA LEU A 136 0.74 -6.33 7.28
C LEU A 136 0.07 -5.31 6.36
N THR A 137 0.61 -4.10 6.24
CA THR A 137 0.15 -3.09 5.27
C THR A 137 0.64 -3.39 3.86
N GLY A 138 1.62 -4.28 3.71
CA GLY A 138 2.32 -4.54 2.46
C GLY A 138 3.46 -3.56 2.16
N PHE A 139 3.65 -2.53 2.98
CA PHE A 139 4.81 -1.64 2.91
C PHE A 139 5.99 -2.25 3.69
N ASN A 140 7.16 -2.26 3.06
CA ASN A 140 8.42 -2.52 3.77
C ASN A 140 9.05 -1.19 4.24
N ALA A 141 10.07 -1.27 5.09
CA ALA A 141 10.76 -0.10 5.65
C ALA A 141 11.28 0.89 4.58
N ASP A 142 11.73 0.40 3.43
CA ASP A 142 12.22 1.25 2.34
C ASP A 142 11.07 2.01 1.66
N ASP A 143 9.89 1.38 1.56
CA ASP A 143 8.71 2.03 0.99
C ASP A 143 8.15 3.12 1.91
N PHE A 144 8.18 2.90 3.23
CA PHE A 144 7.88 3.96 4.20
C PHE A 144 8.79 5.17 4.01
N GLN A 145 10.11 4.96 3.89
CA GLN A 145 11.05 6.05 3.67
C GLN A 145 10.76 6.80 2.36
N LYS A 146 10.44 6.08 1.27
CA LYS A 146 10.13 6.72 -0.02
C LYS A 146 8.86 7.56 0.00
N ILE A 147 7.85 7.13 0.77
CA ILE A 147 6.60 7.88 0.93
C ILE A 147 6.93 9.19 1.64
N THR A 148 7.52 9.14 2.84
CA THR A 148 7.90 10.34 3.62
C THR A 148 8.80 11.32 2.86
N LEU A 149 9.66 10.83 1.96
CA LEU A 149 10.54 11.68 1.15
C LEU A 149 9.85 12.34 -0.06
N LYS A 150 8.66 11.87 -0.49
CA LYS A 150 7.91 12.45 -1.61
C LYS A 150 7.16 13.73 -1.19
N ASP A 151 6.53 13.77 -0.01
CA ASP A 151 5.91 15.00 0.51
C ASP A 151 6.96 16.11 0.68
N GLN A 152 8.20 15.77 1.04
CA GLN A 152 9.30 16.74 1.13
C GLN A 152 9.75 17.35 -0.21
N LYS A 153 9.42 16.71 -1.35
CA LYS A 153 9.78 17.22 -2.69
C LYS A 153 8.69 18.09 -3.32
N ASP A 154 7.43 17.89 -2.96
CA ASP A 154 6.31 18.69 -3.47
C ASP A 154 6.06 19.97 -2.65
N VAL A 155 6.62 20.08 -1.44
CA VAL A 155 6.80 21.38 -0.79
C VAL A 155 7.97 22.10 -1.47
N ASN A 156 7.66 22.86 -2.52
CA ASN A 156 8.61 23.75 -3.17
C ASN A 156 8.86 24.96 -2.25
N PHE A 157 9.68 24.76 -1.21
CA PHE A 157 10.09 25.80 -0.26
C PHE A 157 10.70 27.05 -0.92
N GLU A 158 11.11 26.96 -2.20
CA GLU A 158 11.60 28.11 -2.95
C GLU A 158 10.50 29.15 -3.24
N ASN A 159 9.22 28.74 -3.27
CA ASN A 159 8.09 29.63 -3.60
C ASN A 159 7.43 30.28 -2.38
N GLU A 160 7.74 29.85 -1.15
CA GLU A 160 7.12 30.38 0.08
C GLU A 160 8.04 31.32 0.88
N ILE A 161 9.32 31.39 0.54
CA ILE A 161 10.28 32.21 1.29
C ILE A 161 10.62 33.48 0.51
N ASN A 162 10.14 34.62 1.03
CA ASN A 162 10.52 35.96 0.56
C ASN A 162 11.67 36.53 1.41
N TYR A 163 12.53 37.34 0.79
CA TYR A 163 13.68 37.97 1.44
C TYR A 163 13.73 39.48 1.19
N GLU A 164 14.13 40.23 2.22
CA GLU A 164 14.62 41.60 2.11
C GLU A 164 16.14 41.59 2.32
N ASP A 165 16.87 42.28 1.44
CA ASP A 165 18.32 42.41 1.50
C ASP A 165 18.72 43.79 2.04
N ASP A 166 19.55 43.78 3.08
CA ASP A 166 20.32 44.92 3.55
C ASP A 166 21.78 44.44 3.70
N LEU A 167 22.76 45.30 3.43
CA LEU A 167 24.20 44.98 3.25
C LEU A 167 24.86 44.24 4.43
N THR A 168 24.11 43.96 5.51
CA THR A 168 24.57 43.31 6.74
C THR A 168 23.70 42.13 7.21
N GLN A 169 22.50 41.91 6.66
CA GLN A 169 21.60 40.85 7.11
C GLN A 169 20.57 40.42 6.06
N ILE A 170 20.18 39.15 6.07
CA ILE A 170 19.05 38.61 5.32
C ILE A 170 17.97 38.12 6.30
N VAL A 171 16.72 38.50 6.05
CA VAL A 171 15.55 38.03 6.81
C VAL A 171 14.71 37.10 5.94
N LEU A 172 14.58 35.84 6.35
CA LEU A 172 13.71 34.83 5.73
C LEU A 172 12.32 34.92 6.37
N TYR A 173 11.26 35.10 5.58
CA TYR A 173 9.87 34.99 6.03
C TYR A 173 9.29 33.65 5.59
N CYS A 174 8.72 32.87 6.51
CA CYS A 174 8.20 31.54 6.23
C CYS A 174 6.82 31.35 6.86
N ALA A 175 5.87 30.80 6.10
CA ALA A 175 4.49 30.58 6.54
C ALA A 175 4.31 29.28 7.36
N ASP A 176 5.16 28.28 7.14
CA ASP A 176 5.15 27.01 7.88
C ASP A 176 6.56 26.57 8.29
N ILE A 177 6.77 26.40 9.60
CA ILE A 177 8.10 26.12 10.17
C ILE A 177 8.41 24.62 10.03
N HIS A 178 8.73 24.16 8.82
CA HIS A 178 9.41 22.88 8.63
C HIS A 178 10.94 23.08 8.68
N LEU A 179 11.55 22.57 9.76
CA LEU A 179 12.91 22.90 10.19
C LEU A 179 14.04 22.49 9.22
N GLU A 180 13.84 21.49 8.35
CA GLU A 180 14.92 20.99 7.48
C GLU A 180 15.14 21.85 6.22
N GLY A 181 14.07 22.30 5.55
CA GLY A 181 14.19 23.18 4.38
C GLY A 181 14.86 24.51 4.70
N ILE A 182 14.49 25.09 5.85
CA ILE A 182 15.06 26.34 6.38
C ILE A 182 16.57 26.17 6.64
N LYS A 183 16.99 25.07 7.28
CA LYS A 183 18.42 24.79 7.56
C LYS A 183 19.25 24.71 6.28
N LYS A 184 18.72 24.03 5.24
CA LYS A 184 19.42 23.88 3.97
C LYS A 184 19.65 25.24 3.28
N LYS A 185 18.66 26.13 3.30
CA LYS A 185 18.77 27.47 2.69
C LYS A 185 19.69 28.40 3.49
N ILE A 186 19.61 28.39 4.82
CA ILE A 186 20.55 29.12 5.69
C ILE A 186 21.99 28.72 5.39
N ASN A 187 22.26 27.42 5.23
CA ASN A 187 23.60 26.93 4.92
C ASN A 187 24.08 27.36 3.52
N ALA A 188 23.21 27.32 2.52
CA ALA A 188 23.53 27.80 1.17
C ALA A 188 23.90 29.30 1.17
N ILE A 189 23.08 30.14 1.81
CA ILE A 189 23.33 31.59 1.92
C ILE A 189 24.64 31.87 2.65
N LYS A 190 24.92 31.17 3.76
CA LYS A 190 26.18 31.35 4.51
C LYS A 190 27.42 30.88 3.74
N THR A 191 27.26 29.96 2.79
CA THR A 191 28.33 29.49 1.91
C THR A 191 28.62 30.51 0.82
N GLU A 192 27.57 31.10 0.25
CA GLU A 192 27.68 32.13 -0.79
C GLU A 192 28.15 33.48 -0.22
N TYR A 193 27.70 33.83 0.99
CA TYR A 193 28.00 35.08 1.69
C TYR A 193 28.53 34.82 3.10
N PRO A 194 29.82 34.45 3.24
CA PRO A 194 30.44 34.22 4.54
C PRO A 194 30.38 35.48 5.42
N GLY A 195 29.83 35.37 6.63
CA GLY A 195 29.73 36.48 7.59
C GLY A 195 28.38 37.20 7.61
N LEU A 196 27.47 36.86 6.71
CA LEU A 196 26.12 37.43 6.68
C LEU A 196 25.24 36.90 7.82
N VAL A 197 24.52 37.80 8.49
CA VAL A 197 23.58 37.42 9.56
C VAL A 197 22.25 37.02 8.93
N VAL A 198 21.88 35.74 9.07
CA VAL A 198 20.60 35.22 8.57
C VAL A 198 19.61 35.10 9.73
N ARG A 199 18.44 35.73 9.62
CA ARG A 199 17.34 35.65 10.59
C ARG A 199 16.11 35.02 9.96
N VAL A 200 15.41 34.18 10.70
CA VAL A 200 14.14 33.58 10.26
C VAL A 200 13.01 34.18 11.08
N LYS A 201 11.96 34.65 10.40
CA LYS A 201 10.72 35.11 11.01
C LYS A 201 9.56 34.28 10.49
N ASN A 202 8.59 34.03 11.37
CA ASN A 202 7.30 33.50 10.96
C ASN A 202 6.53 34.62 10.25
N ALA A 203 5.96 34.34 9.08
CA ALA A 203 5.17 35.29 8.30
C ALA A 203 3.77 35.49 8.90
#